data_AF-A0A967BQM1-F1
#
_entry.id   AF-A0A967BQM1-F1
#
_cell.length_a   1.000
_cell.length_b   1.000
_cell.length_c   1.000
_cell.angle_alpha   90.00
_cell.angle_beta   90.00
_cell.angle_gamma   90.00
#
_symmetry.space_group_name_H-M   'P 1'
#
loop_
_entity.id
_entity.type
_entity.pdbx_description
1 polymer ?
#
loop_
_entity_poly.entity_id
_entity_poly.type
_entity_poly.pdbx_seq_one_letter_code
_entity_poly.pdbx_strand_id
1 'polypeptide(L)'
;MKEYVKLALFVCPESESDLIKRVSDNPYGTKVSWVAIDRFKENLPAILNGADHVVVSGDLSCVKLVLRHSTEYGFSVGLIPQKGHFDLARSYGIPSDYEEAIEIALQSNGHDIDIVFCNGEILLYKATFGRLPLLDASRKSSRWEMAWNALKRFIGLKLLKFTFVTNNGREINTAACGGMLIQQHGGNIASRRIAQDSSANDEMVALIVSAPLSIFDYLKFLLQVIFSSRYSKKLPDTIGLLKSKSIRVESEEPLEVTIDGEWRTQTPIVCEVLPNAVRLNTGEEYNLALKGSQTQKETLNIRNLPSGKDEISMAVKKSLPFFSYASEERFRDLFQALREDAATNTSYLILMLLSTLLATIGLYQNSAAVVIGAMLLAPLMTPIISLAMGLLRQDINMSRRSAVKIMLGVVIALLSAALFTRIFPHKPVTVEMLARLNPTLLDLGVAIFAGIAGAYTKAYKEMLSSLAGVAIAVALVPPLAVAGIGLGRLDFEFFSQAFLLFSTNLVGILLAAGFTFRILGYSPAVRGKAGMRLVMLMMFLIAIPLYFSYDDIVNRIVMEKSWQNDRFLVNGKYIIIQKALLTTHGHKEIMTMDILAREQLTRDDLTSLKKKIETNLSRELIIRARIIYIP
;
A
#
# COMPACT_ATOMS: atom_id res chain seq x y z
N MET A 1 -13.43 -50.25 -13.35
CA MET A 1 -14.90 -50.20 -13.17
C MET A 1 -15.15 -49.66 -11.78
N LYS A 2 -16.13 -48.77 -11.62
CA LYS A 2 -16.55 -48.31 -10.29
C LYS A 2 -17.30 -49.45 -9.60
N GLU A 3 -17.00 -49.68 -8.33
CA GLU A 3 -17.66 -50.69 -7.49
C GLU A 3 -18.61 -49.99 -6.51
N TYR A 4 -19.72 -50.64 -6.20
CA TYR A 4 -20.78 -50.10 -5.34
C TYR A 4 -21.01 -51.01 -4.14
N VAL A 5 -21.47 -50.41 -3.03
CA VAL A 5 -21.80 -51.16 -1.82
C VAL A 5 -23.00 -52.09 -2.06
N LYS A 6 -23.06 -53.24 -1.39
CA LYS A 6 -24.17 -54.20 -1.60
C LYS A 6 -25.43 -53.84 -0.82
N LEU A 7 -25.23 -53.30 0.38
CA LEU A 7 -26.28 -52.92 1.32
C LEU A 7 -25.94 -51.53 1.87
N ALA A 8 -26.91 -50.63 1.89
CA ALA A 8 -26.76 -49.32 2.48
C ALA A 8 -28.02 -48.93 3.27
N LEU A 9 -27.81 -48.12 4.31
CA LEU A 9 -28.88 -47.47 5.05
C LEU A 9 -28.95 -46.01 4.62
N PHE A 10 -30.11 -45.53 4.19
CA PHE A 10 -30.32 -44.13 3.80
C PHE A 10 -31.04 -43.36 4.91
N VAL A 11 -30.36 -42.32 5.42
CA VAL A 11 -30.87 -41.45 6.48
C VAL A 11 -31.27 -40.11 5.87
N CYS A 12 -32.56 -39.82 5.89
CA CYS A 12 -33.11 -38.60 5.28
C CYS A 12 -34.45 -38.22 5.93
N PRO A 13 -34.80 -36.92 6.04
CA PRO A 13 -36.11 -36.50 6.50
C PRO A 13 -37.27 -37.10 5.67
N GLU A 14 -38.38 -37.42 6.32
CA GLU A 14 -39.58 -37.97 5.65
C GLU A 14 -40.15 -37.08 4.55
N SER A 15 -39.92 -35.77 4.64
CA SER A 15 -40.37 -34.79 3.65
C SER A 15 -39.73 -34.98 2.26
N GLU A 16 -38.59 -35.67 2.15
CA GLU A 16 -37.82 -35.85 0.92
C GLU A 16 -38.20 -37.13 0.16
N SER A 17 -39.50 -37.41 0.05
CA SER A 17 -40.03 -38.64 -0.57
C SER A 17 -39.55 -38.94 -2.00
N ASP A 18 -39.26 -37.92 -2.80
CA ASP A 18 -38.70 -38.08 -4.14
C ASP A 18 -37.26 -38.59 -4.10
N LEU A 19 -36.43 -38.02 -3.22
CA LEU A 19 -35.04 -38.44 -3.06
C LEU A 19 -34.96 -39.86 -2.48
N ILE A 20 -35.83 -40.20 -1.52
CA ILE A 20 -35.93 -41.55 -0.96
C ILE A 20 -36.18 -42.58 -2.08
N LYS A 21 -37.11 -42.29 -3.00
CA LYS A 21 -37.38 -43.17 -4.15
C LYS A 21 -36.16 -43.29 -5.06
N ARG A 22 -35.53 -42.18 -5.45
CA ARG A 22 -34.35 -42.19 -6.33
C ARG A 22 -33.18 -43.00 -5.78
N VAL A 23 -32.87 -42.84 -4.50
CA VAL A 23 -31.78 -43.59 -3.85
C VAL A 23 -32.15 -45.07 -3.73
N SER A 24 -33.42 -45.40 -3.46
CA SER A 24 -33.89 -46.77 -3.35
C SER A 24 -33.92 -47.50 -4.70
N ASP A 25 -34.33 -46.80 -5.76
CA ASP A 25 -34.44 -47.31 -7.14
C ASP A 25 -33.12 -47.13 -7.94
N ASN A 26 -31.98 -47.03 -7.26
CA ASN A 26 -30.69 -46.78 -7.90
C ASN A 26 -30.32 -47.87 -8.94
N PRO A 27 -29.68 -47.50 -10.07
CA PRO A 27 -29.31 -48.46 -11.12
C PRO A 27 -28.07 -49.28 -10.79
N TYR A 28 -27.45 -49.10 -9.61
CA TYR A 28 -26.13 -49.63 -9.27
C TYR A 28 -26.17 -50.97 -8.54
N GLY A 29 -27.37 -51.53 -8.32
CA GLY A 29 -27.56 -52.82 -7.65
C GLY A 29 -27.35 -52.78 -6.13
N THR A 30 -27.26 -51.59 -5.53
CA THR A 30 -27.16 -51.42 -4.08
C THR A 30 -28.55 -51.56 -3.46
N LYS A 31 -28.72 -52.46 -2.49
CA LYS A 31 -29.97 -52.55 -1.71
C LYS A 31 -29.98 -51.47 -0.63
N VAL A 32 -30.87 -50.49 -0.76
CA VAL A 32 -30.98 -49.38 0.19
C VAL A 32 -32.22 -49.55 1.06
N SER A 33 -32.06 -49.39 2.38
CA SER A 33 -33.17 -49.28 3.33
C SER A 33 -33.22 -47.86 3.89
N TRP A 34 -34.39 -47.22 3.92
CA TRP A 34 -34.52 -45.86 4.42
C TRP A 34 -34.95 -45.82 5.89
N VAL A 35 -34.41 -44.86 6.65
CA VAL A 35 -34.78 -44.57 8.03
C VAL A 35 -34.84 -43.05 8.28
N ALA A 36 -35.90 -42.62 8.98
CA ALA A 36 -36.04 -41.24 9.45
C ALA A 36 -34.96 -40.87 10.48
N ILE A 37 -34.50 -39.62 10.45
CA ILE A 37 -33.42 -39.13 11.32
C ILE A 37 -33.71 -39.28 12.82
N ASP A 38 -34.96 -39.13 13.25
CA ASP A 38 -35.30 -39.24 14.67
C ASP A 38 -35.20 -40.68 15.16
N ARG A 39 -35.61 -41.65 14.33
CA ARG A 39 -35.44 -43.07 14.63
C ARG A 39 -33.97 -43.47 14.63
N PHE A 40 -33.15 -42.88 13.76
CA PHE A 40 -31.71 -43.14 13.69
C PHE A 40 -30.98 -42.80 15.01
N LYS A 41 -31.47 -41.81 15.78
CA LYS A 41 -30.88 -41.40 17.07
C LYS A 41 -31.07 -42.43 18.20
N GLU A 42 -32.15 -43.21 18.17
CA GLU A 42 -32.61 -43.94 19.36
C GLU A 42 -32.07 -45.38 19.49
N ASN A 43 -31.65 -46.05 18.40
CA ASN A 43 -31.15 -47.43 18.49
C ASN A 43 -30.29 -47.91 17.30
N LEU A 44 -29.10 -47.32 17.13
CA LEU A 44 -28.28 -47.50 15.93
C LEU A 44 -27.86 -48.96 15.60
N PRO A 45 -27.40 -49.79 16.56
CA PRO A 45 -26.93 -51.15 16.25
C PRO A 45 -28.02 -52.05 15.66
N ALA A 46 -29.26 -51.88 16.11
CA ALA A 46 -30.41 -52.63 15.59
C ALA A 46 -30.85 -52.11 14.21
N ILE A 47 -30.64 -50.82 13.92
CA ILE A 47 -31.06 -50.17 12.68
C ILE A 47 -30.09 -50.45 11.53
N LEU A 48 -28.79 -50.53 11.80
CA LEU A 48 -27.79 -50.84 10.77
C LEU A 48 -28.07 -52.17 10.08
N ASN A 49 -28.64 -53.16 10.78
CA ASN A 49 -29.14 -54.43 10.21
C ASN A 49 -28.15 -55.10 9.22
N GLY A 50 -26.86 -55.09 9.56
CA GLY A 50 -25.77 -55.63 8.73
C GLY A 50 -25.26 -54.72 7.60
N ALA A 51 -25.69 -53.45 7.54
CA ALA A 51 -25.15 -52.45 6.62
C ALA A 51 -23.90 -51.80 7.20
N ASP A 52 -22.78 -51.92 6.47
CA ASP A 52 -21.51 -51.27 6.79
C ASP A 52 -21.35 -49.90 6.09
N HIS A 53 -22.44 -49.41 5.48
CA HIS A 53 -22.48 -48.16 4.73
C HIS A 53 -23.79 -47.39 4.99
N VAL A 54 -23.68 -46.10 5.28
CA VAL A 54 -24.79 -45.21 5.56
C VAL A 54 -24.73 -44.01 4.61
N VAL A 55 -25.78 -43.82 3.82
CA VAL A 55 -25.95 -42.63 2.99
C VAL A 55 -26.78 -41.61 3.77
N VAL A 56 -26.38 -40.35 3.80
CA VAL A 56 -27.10 -39.28 4.49
C VAL A 56 -27.44 -38.12 3.57
N SER A 57 -28.67 -37.65 3.65
CA SER A 57 -29.12 -36.39 3.06
C SER A 57 -30.01 -35.63 4.04
N GLY A 58 -29.65 -34.40 4.39
CA GLY A 58 -30.37 -33.60 5.37
C GLY A 58 -29.68 -32.27 5.63
N ASP A 59 -30.10 -31.60 6.69
CA ASP A 59 -29.43 -30.42 7.22
C ASP A 59 -28.04 -30.76 7.78
N LEU A 60 -27.26 -29.73 8.11
CA LEU A 60 -25.90 -29.93 8.65
C LEU A 60 -25.90 -30.70 9.98
N SER A 61 -26.94 -30.55 10.80
CA SER A 61 -27.08 -31.26 12.07
C SER A 61 -27.24 -32.77 11.86
N CYS A 62 -28.04 -33.19 10.87
CA CYS A 62 -28.21 -34.58 10.45
C CYS A 62 -26.88 -35.18 9.96
N VAL A 63 -26.16 -34.47 9.09
CA VAL A 63 -24.85 -34.92 8.58
C VAL A 63 -23.85 -35.09 9.73
N LYS A 64 -23.76 -34.13 10.66
CA LYS A 64 -22.87 -34.22 11.83
C LYS A 64 -23.22 -35.40 12.74
N LEU A 65 -24.50 -35.68 12.95
CA LEU A 65 -24.95 -36.83 13.75
C LEU A 65 -24.47 -38.15 13.13
N VAL A 66 -24.68 -38.34 11.82
CA VAL A 66 -24.26 -39.56 11.11
C VAL A 66 -22.75 -39.73 11.15
N LEU A 67 -21.98 -38.66 10.93
CA LEU A 67 -20.52 -38.71 11.02
C LEU A 67 -20.04 -39.04 12.44
N ARG A 68 -20.66 -38.48 13.49
CA ARG A 68 -20.33 -38.81 14.88
C ARG A 68 -20.56 -40.29 15.17
N HIS A 69 -21.67 -40.86 14.72
CA HIS A 69 -21.89 -42.29 14.86
C HIS A 69 -20.96 -43.14 14.00
N SER A 70 -20.57 -42.67 12.81
CA SER A 70 -19.55 -43.34 11.99
C SER A 70 -18.21 -43.42 12.74
N THR A 71 -17.80 -42.36 13.46
CA THR A 71 -16.59 -42.41 14.29
C THR A 71 -16.67 -43.40 15.45
N GLU A 72 -17.88 -43.69 15.94
CA GLU A 72 -18.11 -44.60 17.07
C GLU A 72 -18.25 -46.06 16.65
N TYR A 73 -18.94 -46.31 15.52
CA TYR A 73 -19.32 -47.65 15.06
C TYR A 73 -18.56 -48.13 13.82
N GLY A 74 -17.80 -47.26 13.15
CA GLY A 74 -16.88 -47.62 12.07
C GLY A 74 -17.49 -47.91 10.70
N PHE A 75 -18.77 -47.60 10.47
CA PHE A 75 -19.40 -47.73 9.15
C PHE A 75 -18.96 -46.59 8.21
N SER A 76 -18.96 -46.86 6.90
CA SER A 76 -18.64 -45.86 5.87
C SER A 76 -19.83 -44.96 5.54
N VAL A 77 -19.57 -43.74 5.07
CA VAL A 77 -20.60 -42.71 4.87
C VAL A 77 -20.62 -42.19 3.43
N GLY A 78 -21.80 -42.15 2.83
CA GLY A 78 -22.11 -41.46 1.58
C GLY A 78 -22.86 -40.16 1.83
N LEU A 79 -22.46 -39.05 1.21
CA LEU A 79 -23.10 -37.74 1.39
C LEU A 79 -23.89 -37.34 0.15
N ILE A 80 -25.16 -36.97 0.35
CA ILE A 80 -26.00 -36.34 -0.67
C ILE A 80 -26.40 -34.94 -0.17
N PRO A 81 -25.70 -33.87 -0.59
CA PRO A 81 -25.95 -32.52 -0.10
C PRO A 81 -27.28 -31.96 -0.61
N GLN A 82 -28.12 -31.41 0.28
CA GLN A 82 -29.37 -30.77 -0.13
C GLN A 82 -29.14 -29.42 -0.85
N LYS A 83 -30.14 -29.00 -1.64
CA LYS A 83 -30.18 -27.67 -2.28
C LYS A 83 -30.02 -26.57 -1.22
N GLY A 84 -28.89 -25.85 -1.26
CA GLY A 84 -28.55 -24.79 -0.31
C GLY A 84 -27.24 -25.04 0.44
N HIS A 85 -26.82 -26.29 0.59
CA HIS A 85 -25.55 -26.66 1.25
C HIS A 85 -24.37 -26.70 0.27
N PHE A 86 -24.20 -25.63 -0.51
CA PHE A 86 -23.15 -25.53 -1.53
C PHE A 86 -21.73 -25.62 -0.95
N ASP A 87 -21.52 -25.07 0.26
CA ASP A 87 -20.21 -25.12 0.92
C ASP A 87 -19.83 -26.53 1.35
N LEU A 88 -20.81 -27.35 1.78
CA LEU A 88 -20.61 -28.76 2.11
C LEU A 88 -20.21 -29.55 0.86
N ALA A 89 -21.05 -29.51 -0.19
CA ALA A 89 -20.81 -30.21 -1.44
C ALA A 89 -19.42 -29.88 -2.00
N ARG A 90 -19.09 -28.60 -2.05
CA ARG A 90 -17.82 -28.11 -2.59
C ARG A 90 -16.60 -28.46 -1.74
N SER A 91 -16.74 -28.53 -0.41
CA SER A 91 -15.62 -28.87 0.47
C SER A 91 -15.17 -30.32 0.31
N TYR A 92 -16.11 -31.22 -0.04
CA TYR A 92 -15.86 -32.65 -0.28
C TYR A 92 -15.82 -33.03 -1.78
N GLY A 93 -15.87 -32.04 -2.68
CA GLY A 93 -15.85 -32.24 -4.13
C GLY A 93 -17.09 -32.94 -4.70
N ILE A 94 -18.20 -32.97 -3.97
CA ILE A 94 -19.43 -33.65 -4.37
C ILE A 94 -20.17 -32.79 -5.41
N PRO A 95 -20.62 -33.37 -6.53
CA PRO A 95 -21.41 -32.68 -7.54
C PRO A 95 -22.71 -32.09 -6.98
N SER A 96 -23.20 -31.04 -7.63
CA SER A 96 -24.50 -30.43 -7.28
C SER A 96 -25.70 -31.16 -7.89
N ASP A 97 -25.44 -32.01 -8.89
CA ASP A 97 -26.45 -32.88 -9.48
C ASP A 97 -26.70 -34.08 -8.57
N TYR A 98 -27.97 -34.38 -8.29
CA TYR A 98 -28.33 -35.44 -7.36
C TYR A 98 -27.98 -36.83 -7.90
N GLU A 99 -28.10 -37.09 -9.19
CA GLU A 99 -27.81 -38.42 -9.75
C GLU A 99 -26.31 -38.73 -9.65
N GLU A 100 -25.46 -37.75 -9.99
CA GLU A 100 -24.01 -37.86 -9.79
C GLU A 100 -23.62 -37.97 -8.31
N ALA A 101 -24.30 -37.24 -7.42
CA ALA A 101 -24.06 -37.33 -5.98
C ALA A 101 -24.47 -38.69 -5.40
N ILE A 102 -25.60 -39.26 -5.87
CA ILE A 102 -26.06 -40.61 -5.49
C ILE A 102 -25.06 -41.67 -5.96
N GLU A 103 -24.58 -41.56 -7.21
CA GLU A 103 -23.56 -42.46 -7.73
C GLU A 103 -22.34 -42.49 -6.81
N ILE A 104 -21.79 -41.31 -6.48
CA ILE A 104 -20.62 -41.18 -5.60
C ILE A 104 -20.92 -41.71 -4.21
N ALA A 105 -22.08 -41.36 -3.64
CA ALA A 105 -22.47 -41.76 -2.30
C ALA A 105 -22.55 -43.29 -2.14
N LEU A 106 -22.90 -44.03 -3.20
CA LEU A 106 -23.04 -45.50 -3.15
C LEU A 106 -21.78 -46.29 -3.52
N GLN A 107 -20.67 -45.62 -3.86
CA GLN A 107 -19.42 -46.32 -4.20
C GLN A 107 -18.81 -47.05 -2.99
N SER A 108 -18.11 -48.16 -3.22
CA SER A 108 -17.44 -48.92 -2.15
C SER A 108 -16.07 -48.37 -1.75
N ASN A 109 -15.53 -47.40 -2.49
CA ASN A 109 -14.16 -46.88 -2.37
C ASN A 109 -14.05 -45.61 -1.50
N GLY A 110 -14.78 -45.54 -0.39
CA GLY A 110 -14.66 -44.45 0.57
C GLY A 110 -13.22 -44.31 1.10
N HIS A 111 -12.81 -43.08 1.39
CA HIS A 111 -11.47 -42.77 1.89
C HIS A 111 -11.54 -42.42 3.37
N ASP A 112 -10.53 -42.81 4.13
CA ASP A 112 -10.43 -42.44 5.54
C ASP A 112 -10.04 -40.95 5.63
N ILE A 113 -10.86 -40.16 6.33
CA ILE A 113 -10.73 -38.71 6.45
C ILE A 113 -10.61 -38.27 7.90
N ASP A 114 -9.80 -37.24 8.14
CA ASP A 114 -9.66 -36.57 9.42
C ASP A 114 -10.94 -35.80 9.76
N ILE A 115 -11.36 -35.88 11.02
CA ILE A 115 -12.48 -35.10 11.57
C ILE A 115 -11.96 -34.13 12.62
N VAL A 116 -12.39 -32.87 12.56
CA VAL A 116 -12.04 -31.87 13.55
C VAL A 116 -13.22 -31.65 14.50
N PHE A 117 -12.97 -31.81 15.80
CA PHE A 117 -13.94 -31.50 16.85
C PHE A 117 -13.59 -30.17 17.47
N CYS A 118 -14.55 -29.25 17.51
CA CYS A 118 -14.41 -27.96 18.17
C CYS A 118 -15.41 -27.88 19.35
N ASN A 119 -14.90 -27.89 20.58
CA ASN A 119 -15.70 -28.02 21.81
C ASN A 119 -16.72 -29.20 21.76
N GLY A 120 -16.33 -30.32 21.13
CA GLY A 120 -17.16 -31.51 20.94
C GLY A 120 -18.06 -31.48 19.69
N GLU A 121 -18.23 -30.35 19.02
CA GLU A 121 -18.99 -30.25 17.77
C GLU A 121 -18.11 -30.54 16.55
N ILE A 122 -18.63 -31.34 15.61
CA ILE A 122 -17.91 -31.62 14.35
C ILE A 122 -17.87 -30.35 13.51
N LEU A 123 -16.68 -29.99 13.08
CA LEU A 123 -16.42 -29.03 12.01
C LEU A 123 -16.55 -29.77 10.68
N LEU A 124 -17.32 -29.23 9.72
CA LEU A 124 -17.40 -29.82 8.38
C LEU A 124 -16.49 -29.07 7.40
N TYR A 125 -16.45 -27.74 7.50
CA TYR A 125 -15.64 -26.93 6.60
C TYR A 125 -15.03 -25.69 7.24
N LYS A 126 -15.76 -24.93 8.07
CA LYS A 126 -15.20 -23.70 8.68
C LYS A 126 -15.82 -23.33 10.02
N ALA A 127 -15.01 -22.76 10.91
CA ALA A 127 -15.49 -22.06 12.09
C ALA A 127 -14.91 -20.64 12.12
N THR A 128 -15.70 -19.65 12.49
CA THR A 128 -15.30 -18.24 12.51
C THR A 128 -15.59 -17.60 13.85
N PHE A 129 -14.66 -16.76 14.29
CA PHE A 129 -14.78 -15.95 15.50
C PHE A 129 -14.32 -14.52 15.23
N GLY A 130 -14.90 -13.56 15.96
CA GLY A 130 -14.64 -12.14 15.76
C GLY A 130 -15.23 -11.60 14.45
N ARG A 131 -14.68 -10.47 13.96
CA ARG A 131 -15.19 -9.78 12.77
C ARG A 131 -14.22 -9.92 11.60
N LEU A 132 -14.64 -10.67 10.58
CA LEU A 132 -13.88 -10.92 9.34
C LEU A 132 -14.67 -10.42 8.13
N PRO A 133 -14.52 -9.15 7.71
CA PRO A 133 -15.48 -8.52 6.81
C PRO A 133 -15.50 -9.06 5.38
N LEU A 134 -14.47 -9.81 4.98
CA LEU A 134 -14.29 -10.36 3.62
C LEU A 134 -14.47 -11.87 3.52
N LEU A 135 -14.31 -12.59 4.63
CA LEU A 135 -14.20 -14.04 4.60
C LEU A 135 -15.57 -14.74 4.63
N ASP A 136 -16.65 -13.98 4.86
CA ASP A 136 -18.04 -14.45 4.87
C ASP A 136 -18.91 -13.86 3.73
N ALA A 137 -18.30 -13.33 2.66
CA ALA A 137 -19.06 -12.79 1.54
C ALA A 137 -19.64 -13.92 0.66
N SER A 138 -20.97 -14.05 0.63
CA SER A 138 -21.70 -14.95 -0.28
C SER A 138 -21.50 -14.57 -1.74
N ARG A 139 -21.31 -15.57 -2.60
CA ARG A 139 -20.83 -15.45 -3.99
C ARG A 139 -21.82 -14.80 -4.97
N LYS A 140 -23.05 -14.48 -4.54
CA LYS A 140 -24.08 -13.86 -5.40
C LYS A 140 -23.90 -12.35 -5.65
N SER A 141 -22.98 -11.66 -4.97
CA SER A 141 -22.78 -10.21 -5.14
C SER A 141 -21.71 -9.87 -6.19
N SER A 142 -21.90 -8.76 -6.92
CA SER A 142 -20.89 -8.19 -7.81
C SER A 142 -19.59 -7.88 -7.05
N ARG A 143 -18.43 -7.96 -7.72
CA ARG A 143 -17.11 -7.65 -7.11
C ARG A 143 -17.09 -6.26 -6.45
N TRP A 144 -17.82 -5.31 -7.02
CA TRP A 144 -17.99 -3.96 -6.48
C TRP A 144 -18.84 -3.90 -5.22
N GLU A 145 -19.95 -4.64 -5.18
CA GLU A 145 -20.80 -4.73 -3.98
C GLU A 145 -20.07 -5.43 -2.83
N MET A 146 -19.29 -6.47 -3.14
CA MET A 146 -18.44 -7.16 -2.18
C MET A 146 -17.41 -6.19 -1.58
N ALA A 147 -16.75 -5.38 -2.41
CA ALA A 147 -15.80 -4.38 -1.96
C ALA A 147 -16.47 -3.29 -1.10
N TRP A 148 -17.63 -2.80 -1.52
CA TRP A 148 -18.39 -1.77 -0.81
C TRP A 148 -18.91 -2.26 0.54
N ASN A 149 -19.43 -3.49 0.60
CA ASN A 149 -19.90 -4.12 1.83
C ASN A 149 -18.73 -4.40 2.78
N ALA A 150 -17.59 -4.86 2.26
CA ALA A 150 -16.38 -5.05 3.06
C ALA A 150 -15.84 -3.73 3.61
N LEU A 151 -15.96 -2.63 2.86
CA LEU A 151 -15.56 -1.29 3.30
C LEU A 151 -16.52 -0.74 4.37
N LYS A 152 -17.84 -0.92 4.21
CA LYS A 152 -18.83 -0.56 5.23
C LYS A 152 -18.61 -1.32 6.53
N ARG A 153 -18.38 -2.63 6.45
CA ARG A 153 -18.12 -3.51 7.60
C ARG A 153 -16.76 -3.24 8.28
N PHE A 154 -15.88 -2.49 7.62
CA PHE A 154 -14.61 -2.03 8.20
C PHE A 154 -14.80 -0.86 9.17
N ILE A 155 -15.87 -0.07 9.04
CA ILE A 155 -16.16 1.04 9.94
C ILE A 155 -16.48 0.47 11.33
N GLY A 156 -15.67 0.84 12.33
CA GLY A 156 -15.82 0.37 13.72
C GLY A 156 -15.12 -0.96 14.02
N LEU A 157 -14.25 -1.44 13.14
CA LEU A 157 -13.44 -2.64 13.35
C LEU A 157 -12.37 -2.36 14.41
N LYS A 158 -12.30 -3.24 15.42
CA LYS A 158 -11.35 -3.18 16.53
C LYS A 158 -10.54 -4.47 16.58
N LEU A 159 -9.29 -4.35 17.01
CA LEU A 159 -8.46 -5.51 17.33
C LEU A 159 -8.70 -5.88 18.79
N LEU A 160 -8.89 -7.17 19.04
CA LEU A 160 -9.05 -7.77 20.36
C LEU A 160 -7.83 -8.61 20.66
N LYS A 161 -7.51 -8.81 21.95
CA LYS A 161 -6.43 -9.72 22.33
C LYS A 161 -6.89 -11.16 22.19
N PHE A 162 -6.03 -11.96 21.60
CA PHE A 162 -6.19 -13.40 21.48
C PHE A 162 -4.96 -14.11 22.00
N THR A 163 -5.20 -15.26 22.61
CA THR A 163 -4.18 -16.24 22.97
C THR A 163 -4.47 -17.50 22.17
N PHE A 164 -3.50 -17.93 21.36
CA PHE A 164 -3.58 -19.20 20.65
C PHE A 164 -2.60 -20.18 21.27
N VAL A 165 -3.07 -21.35 21.64
CA VAL A 165 -2.24 -22.44 22.18
C VAL A 165 -2.25 -23.58 21.19
N THR A 166 -1.07 -24.02 20.77
CA THR A 166 -0.91 -25.12 19.82
C THR A 166 -0.71 -26.45 20.53
N ASN A 167 -0.80 -27.57 19.79
CA ASN A 167 -0.61 -28.92 20.33
C ASN A 167 0.71 -29.10 21.10
N ASN A 168 1.77 -28.39 20.70
CA ASN A 168 3.08 -28.47 21.35
C ASN A 168 3.18 -27.59 22.62
N GLY A 169 2.06 -27.02 23.09
CA GLY A 169 2.00 -26.14 24.26
C GLY A 169 2.55 -24.73 24.00
N ARG A 170 2.76 -24.35 22.74
CA ARG A 170 3.27 -23.01 22.39
C ARG A 170 2.13 -22.00 22.48
N GLU A 171 2.28 -21.02 23.37
CA GLU A 171 1.36 -19.89 23.49
C GLU A 171 1.75 -18.73 22.57
N ILE A 172 0.76 -18.17 21.88
CA ILE A 172 0.91 -17.05 20.96
C ILE A 172 -0.09 -15.97 21.37
N ASN A 173 0.42 -14.89 21.94
CA ASN A 173 -0.38 -13.73 22.32
C ASN A 173 -0.35 -12.72 21.17
N THR A 174 -1.51 -12.25 20.72
CA THR A 174 -1.62 -11.28 19.63
C THR A 174 -2.85 -10.40 19.70
N ALA A 175 -2.93 -9.38 18.84
CA ALA A 175 -4.10 -8.56 18.62
C ALA A 175 -4.64 -8.80 17.20
N ALA A 176 -5.90 -9.21 17.07
CA ALA A 176 -6.52 -9.55 15.79
C ALA A 176 -7.98 -9.08 15.75
N CYS A 177 -8.56 -8.97 14.55
CA CYS A 177 -10.00 -8.69 14.43
C CYS A 177 -10.85 -9.96 14.56
N GLY A 178 -10.24 -11.11 14.35
CA GLY A 178 -10.86 -12.42 14.38
C GLY A 178 -10.01 -13.45 13.65
N GLY A 179 -10.55 -14.67 13.56
CA GLY A 179 -9.90 -15.76 12.85
C GLY A 179 -10.90 -16.79 12.33
N MET A 180 -10.42 -17.60 11.40
CA MET A 180 -11.17 -18.66 10.77
C MET A 180 -10.38 -19.96 10.90
N LEU A 181 -10.99 -20.94 11.54
CA LEU A 181 -10.54 -22.33 11.54
C LEU A 181 -11.09 -23.00 10.30
N ILE A 182 -10.23 -23.72 9.59
CA ILE A 182 -10.54 -24.38 8.33
C ILE A 182 -10.02 -25.80 8.43
N GLN A 183 -10.91 -26.74 8.13
CA GLN A 183 -10.55 -28.14 7.95
C GLN A 183 -10.33 -28.45 6.47
N GLN A 184 -11.20 -27.95 5.59
CA GLN A 184 -11.21 -28.35 4.16
C GLN A 184 -11.20 -27.16 3.20
N HIS A 185 -10.48 -27.32 2.08
CA HIS A 185 -10.06 -26.20 1.24
C HIS A 185 -11.01 -25.84 0.09
N GLY A 186 -11.98 -26.71 -0.24
CA GLY A 186 -12.77 -26.60 -1.47
C GLY A 186 -13.68 -25.36 -1.57
N GLY A 187 -14.27 -24.90 -0.45
CA GLY A 187 -15.39 -23.94 -0.45
C GLY A 187 -15.04 -22.45 -0.60
N ASN A 188 -13.99 -21.93 0.05
CA ASN A 188 -13.83 -20.49 0.28
C ASN A 188 -12.78 -19.79 -0.61
N ILE A 189 -13.04 -18.53 -0.99
CA ILE A 189 -12.11 -17.71 -1.81
C ILE A 189 -10.80 -17.45 -1.07
N ALA A 190 -10.88 -17.35 0.26
CA ALA A 190 -9.74 -17.07 1.12
C ALA A 190 -8.83 -18.28 1.33
N SER A 191 -9.40 -19.48 1.48
CA SER A 191 -8.62 -20.71 1.60
C SER A 191 -7.75 -20.86 0.36
N ARG A 192 -8.34 -20.86 -0.85
CA ARG A 192 -7.64 -21.03 -2.15
C ARG A 192 -6.46 -20.11 -2.41
N ARG A 193 -6.42 -18.95 -1.74
CA ARG A 193 -5.39 -17.93 -1.97
C ARG A 193 -4.33 -17.84 -0.86
N ILE A 194 -4.62 -18.36 0.33
CA ILE A 194 -3.85 -18.07 1.55
C ILE A 194 -3.20 -19.34 2.12
N ALA A 195 -3.91 -20.47 2.16
CA ALA A 195 -3.40 -21.70 2.78
C ALA A 195 -2.88 -22.69 1.71
N GLN A 196 -1.67 -22.46 1.20
CA GLN A 196 -1.07 -23.21 0.08
C GLN A 196 -0.90 -24.72 0.32
N ASP A 197 -0.92 -25.19 1.58
CA ASP A 197 -0.43 -26.52 1.94
C ASP A 197 -1.39 -27.35 2.82
N SER A 198 -2.69 -27.02 2.94
CA SER A 198 -3.63 -27.89 3.67
C SER A 198 -4.12 -29.02 2.79
N SER A 199 -3.50 -30.19 2.88
CA SER A 199 -4.05 -31.41 2.33
C SER A 199 -5.18 -31.90 3.23
N ALA A 200 -6.19 -32.53 2.61
CA ALA A 200 -7.44 -32.90 3.25
C ALA A 200 -7.32 -33.96 4.37
N ASN A 201 -6.12 -34.52 4.55
CA ASN A 201 -5.80 -35.59 5.50
C ASN A 201 -4.35 -35.40 6.01
N ASP A 202 -4.01 -34.21 6.50
CA ASP A 202 -2.67 -33.88 7.01
C ASP A 202 -2.53 -34.00 8.53
N GLU A 203 -3.57 -34.49 9.21
CA GLU A 203 -3.71 -34.53 10.67
C GLU A 203 -3.70 -33.15 11.35
N MET A 204 -3.99 -32.08 10.61
CA MET A 204 -3.87 -30.70 11.11
C MET A 204 -5.15 -29.89 10.88
N VAL A 205 -5.45 -29.01 11.82
CA VAL A 205 -6.43 -27.93 11.62
C VAL A 205 -5.68 -26.63 11.32
N ALA A 206 -6.17 -25.87 10.35
CA ALA A 206 -5.59 -24.59 9.96
C ALA A 206 -6.38 -23.43 10.58
N LEU A 207 -5.71 -22.57 11.35
CA LEU A 207 -6.22 -21.29 11.81
C LEU A 207 -5.63 -20.16 10.97
N ILE A 208 -6.51 -19.40 10.31
CA ILE A 208 -6.18 -18.15 9.63
C ILE A 208 -6.59 -16.98 10.54
N VAL A 209 -5.64 -16.13 10.91
CA VAL A 209 -5.87 -14.98 11.78
C VAL A 209 -5.70 -13.70 10.97
N SER A 210 -6.64 -12.76 11.12
CA SER A 210 -6.59 -11.47 10.44
C SER A 210 -6.30 -10.36 11.44
N ALA A 211 -5.20 -9.64 11.25
CA ALA A 211 -4.79 -8.51 12.08
C ALA A 211 -4.38 -7.32 11.18
N PRO A 212 -5.35 -6.66 10.53
CA PRO A 212 -5.03 -5.45 9.78
C PRO A 212 -4.57 -4.37 10.77
N LEU A 213 -3.29 -3.97 10.71
CA LEU A 213 -2.76 -2.90 11.56
C LEU A 213 -3.12 -1.49 11.05
N SER A 214 -3.67 -1.38 9.84
CA SER A 214 -4.15 -0.13 9.28
C SER A 214 -5.27 -0.28 8.26
N ILE A 215 -5.97 0.82 8.00
CA ILE A 215 -6.99 0.93 6.94
C ILE A 215 -6.37 0.66 5.58
N PHE A 216 -5.19 1.21 5.32
CA PHE A 216 -4.51 1.03 4.06
C PHE A 216 -4.06 -0.42 3.83
N ASP A 217 -3.59 -1.12 4.87
CA ASP A 217 -3.21 -2.53 4.75
C ASP A 217 -4.42 -3.42 4.46
N TYR A 218 -5.56 -3.12 5.10
CA TYR A 218 -6.83 -3.78 4.80
C TYR A 218 -7.32 -3.48 3.37
N LEU A 219 -7.21 -2.23 2.91
CA LEU A 219 -7.58 -1.86 1.54
C LEU A 219 -6.65 -2.50 0.50
N LYS A 220 -5.35 -2.56 0.77
CA LYS A 220 -4.37 -3.27 -0.06
C LYS A 220 -4.71 -4.76 -0.13
N PHE A 221 -5.05 -5.39 0.99
CA PHE A 221 -5.52 -6.77 1.03
C PHE A 221 -6.81 -6.94 0.20
N LEU A 222 -7.79 -6.05 0.36
CA LEU A 222 -9.02 -6.02 -0.43
C LEU A 222 -8.72 -5.96 -1.93
N LEU A 223 -7.89 -5.01 -2.34
CA LEU A 223 -7.51 -4.82 -3.74
C LEU A 223 -6.76 -6.05 -4.27
N GLN A 224 -5.91 -6.70 -3.49
CA GLN A 224 -5.26 -7.94 -3.89
C GLN A 224 -6.26 -9.09 -4.08
N VAL A 225 -7.21 -9.26 -3.16
CA VAL A 225 -8.28 -10.28 -3.27
C VAL A 225 -9.20 -9.98 -4.45
N ILE A 226 -9.53 -8.72 -4.70
CA ILE A 226 -10.38 -8.33 -5.82
C ILE A 226 -9.60 -8.48 -7.11
N PHE A 227 -8.49 -7.77 -7.33
CA PHE A 227 -7.84 -7.65 -8.64
C PHE A 227 -6.88 -8.78 -8.99
N SER A 228 -6.35 -9.55 -8.03
CA SER A 228 -5.46 -10.66 -8.36
C SER A 228 -6.24 -11.87 -8.87
N SER A 229 -6.19 -12.10 -10.18
CA SER A 229 -6.54 -13.40 -10.79
C SER A 229 -5.43 -14.43 -10.65
N ARG A 230 -4.21 -13.98 -10.29
CA ARG A 230 -2.99 -14.79 -10.26
C ARG A 230 -2.60 -15.12 -8.82
N TYR A 231 -2.25 -16.39 -8.60
CA TYR A 231 -1.80 -16.91 -7.31
C TYR A 231 -0.52 -16.18 -6.85
N SER A 232 -0.59 -15.45 -5.73
CA SER A 232 0.60 -14.90 -5.08
C SER A 232 1.13 -15.90 -4.08
N LYS A 233 2.44 -16.24 -4.16
CA LYS A 233 3.08 -17.16 -3.23
C LYS A 233 3.24 -16.60 -1.80
N LYS A 234 3.17 -15.28 -1.61
CA LYS A 234 3.39 -14.62 -0.32
C LYS A 234 2.06 -14.29 0.36
N LEU A 235 1.91 -14.73 1.62
CA LEU A 235 0.80 -14.33 2.49
C LEU A 235 0.78 -12.80 2.65
N PRO A 236 -0.40 -12.16 2.62
CA PRO A 236 -0.52 -10.73 2.89
C PRO A 236 0.02 -10.35 4.27
N ASP A 237 0.53 -9.13 4.39
CA ASP A 237 1.14 -8.59 5.62
C ASP A 237 0.14 -8.41 6.79
N THR A 238 -1.14 -8.76 6.60
CA THR A 238 -2.22 -8.67 7.60
C THR A 238 -2.74 -10.03 8.06
N ILE A 239 -2.17 -11.13 7.55
CA ILE A 239 -2.67 -12.49 7.79
C ILE A 239 -1.59 -13.33 8.45
N GLY A 240 -1.96 -13.98 9.55
CA GLY A 240 -1.21 -15.07 10.14
C GLY A 240 -1.84 -16.42 9.81
N LEU A 241 -1.00 -17.42 9.60
CA LEU A 241 -1.41 -18.81 9.42
C LEU A 241 -0.77 -19.69 10.49
N LEU A 242 -1.60 -20.46 11.18
CA LEU A 242 -1.21 -21.47 12.15
C LEU A 242 -1.81 -22.82 11.71
N LYS A 243 -1.00 -23.87 11.64
CA LYS A 243 -1.49 -25.25 11.42
C LYS A 243 -0.96 -26.14 12.54
N SER A 244 -1.84 -26.84 13.26
CA SER A 244 -1.49 -27.73 14.37
C SER A 244 -2.52 -28.85 14.52
N LYS A 245 -2.18 -29.94 15.22
CA LYS A 245 -3.11 -31.07 15.52
C LYS A 245 -4.22 -30.67 16.49
N SER A 246 -3.91 -29.71 17.35
CA SER A 246 -4.84 -29.09 18.28
C SER A 246 -4.57 -27.59 18.35
N ILE A 247 -5.63 -26.80 18.34
CA ILE A 247 -5.58 -25.35 18.47
C ILE A 247 -6.63 -24.93 19.48
N ARG A 248 -6.18 -24.31 20.58
CA ARG A 248 -7.05 -23.63 21.53
C ARG A 248 -6.98 -22.13 21.28
N VAL A 249 -8.14 -21.52 21.11
CA VAL A 249 -8.31 -20.08 20.87
C VAL A 249 -9.00 -19.47 22.08
N GLU A 250 -8.33 -18.55 22.74
CA GLU A 250 -8.88 -17.73 23.82
C GLU A 250 -8.92 -16.26 23.39
N SER A 251 -9.89 -15.52 23.90
CA SER A 251 -10.02 -14.08 23.68
C SER A 251 -10.25 -13.35 24.99
N GLU A 252 -9.89 -12.06 25.04
CA GLU A 252 -10.05 -11.22 26.24
C GLU A 252 -11.51 -11.10 26.70
N GLU A 253 -12.45 -11.07 25.74
CA GLU A 253 -13.89 -11.12 25.99
C GLU A 253 -14.48 -12.35 25.28
N PRO A 254 -15.52 -13.01 25.83
CA PRO A 254 -16.19 -14.12 25.15
C PRO A 254 -16.76 -13.65 23.80
N LEU A 255 -16.30 -14.28 22.72
CA LEU A 255 -16.75 -14.01 21.37
C LEU A 255 -17.59 -15.16 20.88
N GLU A 256 -18.69 -14.82 20.20
CA GLU A 256 -19.48 -15.81 19.48
C GLU A 256 -18.63 -16.53 18.43
N VAL A 257 -18.76 -17.86 18.40
CA VAL A 257 -18.14 -18.70 17.40
C VAL A 257 -19.23 -19.38 16.58
N THR A 258 -19.19 -19.15 15.27
CA THR A 258 -20.03 -19.88 14.33
C THR A 258 -19.26 -21.08 13.80
N ILE A 259 -19.91 -22.24 13.76
CA ILE A 259 -19.37 -23.47 13.17
C ILE A 259 -20.27 -23.82 12.00
N ASP A 260 -19.70 -23.87 10.80
CA ASP A 260 -20.39 -24.15 9.55
C ASP A 260 -21.60 -23.22 9.30
N GLY A 261 -21.45 -21.94 9.67
CA GLY A 261 -22.45 -20.89 9.43
C GLY A 261 -23.52 -20.76 10.52
N GLU A 262 -23.54 -21.64 11.52
CA GLU A 262 -24.50 -21.60 12.62
C GLU A 262 -23.81 -21.23 13.93
N TRP A 263 -24.48 -20.44 14.76
CA TRP A 263 -24.01 -20.14 16.12
C TRP A 263 -24.03 -21.42 16.96
N ARG A 264 -22.90 -21.79 17.56
CA ARG A 264 -22.77 -23.04 18.33
C ARG A 264 -22.11 -22.85 19.70
N THR A 265 -21.12 -21.96 19.82
CA THR A 265 -20.35 -21.81 21.06
C THR A 265 -19.75 -20.41 21.20
N GLN A 266 -18.96 -20.20 22.25
CA GLN A 266 -18.18 -19.00 22.48
C GLN A 266 -16.72 -19.36 22.76
N THR A 267 -15.81 -18.40 22.61
CA THR A 267 -14.43 -18.56 23.08
C THR A 267 -14.39 -18.72 24.62
N PRO A 268 -13.53 -19.59 25.17
CA PRO A 268 -12.48 -20.33 24.50
C PRO A 268 -13.00 -21.51 23.67
N ILE A 269 -12.42 -21.70 22.48
CA ILE A 269 -12.72 -22.83 21.60
C ILE A 269 -11.48 -23.69 21.46
N VAL A 270 -11.64 -24.99 21.73
CA VAL A 270 -10.60 -26.01 21.58
C VAL A 270 -10.97 -26.86 20.38
N CYS A 271 -10.10 -26.87 19.37
CA CYS A 271 -10.27 -27.71 18.18
C CYS A 271 -9.19 -28.78 18.12
N GLU A 272 -9.61 -30.03 18.02
CA GLU A 272 -8.75 -31.21 18.01
C GLU A 272 -9.03 -32.05 16.76
N VAL A 273 -7.97 -32.50 16.10
CA VAL A 273 -8.07 -33.36 14.91
C VAL A 273 -8.03 -34.82 15.34
N LEU A 274 -9.05 -35.58 14.95
CA LEU A 274 -9.08 -37.03 15.03
C LEU A 274 -8.69 -37.60 13.66
N PRO A 275 -7.50 -38.21 13.53
CA PRO A 275 -6.98 -38.64 12.24
C PRO A 275 -7.70 -39.90 11.73
N ASN A 276 -7.97 -39.95 10.42
CA ASN A 276 -8.61 -41.10 9.74
C ASN A 276 -9.89 -41.60 10.46
N ALA A 277 -10.70 -40.66 10.94
CA ALA A 277 -11.81 -40.94 11.84
C ALA A 277 -13.05 -41.52 11.14
N VAL A 278 -13.30 -41.13 9.89
CA VAL A 278 -14.49 -41.55 9.13
C VAL A 278 -14.07 -42.01 7.75
N ARG A 279 -14.65 -43.11 7.28
CA ARG A 279 -14.57 -43.51 5.87
C ARG A 279 -15.67 -42.82 5.08
N LEU A 280 -15.32 -41.83 4.25
CA LEU A 280 -16.27 -40.99 3.53
C LEU A 280 -16.13 -41.14 2.01
N ASN A 281 -17.25 -41.14 1.31
CA ASN A 281 -17.29 -41.03 -0.15
C ASN A 281 -17.16 -39.56 -0.56
N THR A 282 -16.14 -39.26 -1.36
CA THR A 282 -15.79 -37.90 -1.79
C THR A 282 -15.59 -37.85 -3.30
N GLY A 283 -15.73 -36.66 -3.90
CA GLY A 283 -15.59 -36.49 -5.34
C GLY A 283 -14.14 -36.54 -5.83
N GLU A 284 -13.96 -36.65 -7.14
CA GLU A 284 -12.64 -36.87 -7.76
C GLU A 284 -11.62 -35.77 -7.46
N GLU A 285 -12.03 -34.49 -7.46
CA GLU A 285 -11.14 -33.36 -7.13
C GLU A 285 -10.56 -33.50 -5.71
N TYR A 286 -11.38 -33.96 -4.76
CA TYR A 286 -10.96 -34.19 -3.38
C TYR A 286 -10.05 -35.42 -3.28
N ASN A 287 -10.39 -36.49 -3.99
CA ASN A 287 -9.59 -37.73 -4.01
C ASN A 287 -8.17 -37.49 -4.57
N LEU A 288 -8.02 -36.58 -5.53
CA LEU A 288 -6.71 -36.16 -6.02
C LEU A 288 -5.91 -35.39 -4.96
N ALA A 289 -6.58 -34.53 -4.17
CA ALA A 289 -5.94 -33.80 -3.08
C ALA A 289 -5.49 -34.72 -1.92
N LEU A 290 -6.23 -35.81 -1.66
CA LEU A 290 -5.84 -36.83 -0.67
C LEU A 290 -4.54 -37.55 -1.04
N LYS A 291 -4.35 -37.89 -2.33
CA LYS A 291 -3.16 -38.63 -2.81
C LYS A 291 -1.84 -37.87 -2.70
N GLY A 292 -1.88 -36.54 -2.51
CA GLY A 292 -0.72 -35.69 -2.28
C GLY A 292 -0.42 -35.40 -0.81
N SER A 293 -1.21 -35.92 0.12
CA SER A 293 -1.05 -35.63 1.55
C SER A 293 0.14 -36.40 2.14
N GLN A 294 1.18 -35.69 2.55
CA GLN A 294 2.19 -36.20 3.48
C GLN A 294 1.95 -35.56 4.84
N THR A 295 2.18 -36.30 5.93
CA THR A 295 2.12 -35.77 7.29
C THR A 295 3.02 -34.53 7.41
N GLN A 296 2.41 -33.36 7.54
CA GLN A 296 3.15 -32.10 7.61
C GLN A 296 3.52 -31.76 9.05
N LYS A 297 4.67 -31.09 9.21
CA LYS A 297 5.06 -30.51 10.50
C LYS A 297 4.17 -29.29 10.82
N GLU A 298 4.04 -29.01 12.11
CA GLU A 298 3.39 -27.79 12.59
C GLU A 298 3.93 -26.54 11.88
N THR A 299 3.03 -25.73 11.36
CA THR A 299 3.37 -24.54 10.57
C THR A 299 2.91 -23.29 11.30
N LEU A 300 3.86 -22.40 11.57
CA LEU A 300 3.66 -21.15 12.30
C LEU A 300 4.16 -19.98 11.47
N ASN A 301 3.26 -19.37 10.70
CA ASN A 301 3.55 -18.16 9.94
C ASN A 301 2.76 -16.97 10.49
N ILE A 302 3.24 -16.45 11.62
CA ILE A 302 2.62 -15.36 12.39
C ILE A 302 3.49 -14.09 12.43
N ARG A 303 4.50 -13.99 11.56
CA ARG A 303 5.44 -12.84 11.52
C ARG A 303 4.75 -11.50 11.27
N ASN A 304 3.58 -11.57 10.64
CA ASN A 304 2.75 -10.43 10.26
C ASN A 304 1.72 -10.06 11.35
N LEU A 305 1.66 -10.83 12.44
CA LEU A 305 0.77 -10.55 13.56
C LEU A 305 1.50 -9.75 14.64
N PRO A 306 0.85 -8.76 15.28
CA PRO A 306 1.43 -8.04 16.40
C PRO A 306 1.70 -8.98 17.59
N SER A 307 2.90 -8.93 18.15
CA SER A 307 3.36 -9.93 19.14
C SER A 307 4.00 -9.31 20.39
N GLY A 308 4.46 -8.05 20.32
CA GLY A 308 5.00 -7.34 21.48
C GLY A 308 3.90 -6.89 22.44
N LYS A 309 4.13 -6.94 23.76
CA LYS A 309 3.15 -6.48 24.77
C LYS A 309 2.67 -5.04 24.52
N ASP A 310 3.61 -4.15 24.21
CA ASP A 310 3.30 -2.75 23.90
C ASP A 310 2.56 -2.61 22.56
N GLU A 311 2.99 -3.36 21.54
CA GLU A 311 2.36 -3.39 20.22
C GLU A 311 0.89 -3.86 20.28
N ILE A 312 0.63 -4.96 21.01
CA ILE A 312 -0.71 -5.48 21.29
C ILE A 312 -1.53 -4.45 22.06
N SER A 313 -0.96 -3.82 23.10
CA SER A 313 -1.67 -2.82 23.89
C SER A 313 -2.05 -1.58 23.07
N MET A 314 -1.22 -1.19 22.10
CA MET A 314 -1.49 -0.06 21.19
C MET A 314 -2.52 -0.43 20.12
N ALA A 315 -2.41 -1.64 19.57
CA ALA A 315 -3.31 -2.18 18.55
C ALA A 315 -4.76 -2.30 19.08
N VAL A 316 -4.93 -2.66 20.35
CA VAL A 316 -6.25 -2.85 21.00
C VAL A 316 -6.87 -1.53 21.45
N LYS A 317 -6.09 -0.55 21.92
CA LYS A 317 -6.60 0.69 22.52
C LYS A 317 -7.15 1.73 21.53
N LYS A 318 -6.85 1.62 20.24
CA LYS A 318 -7.19 2.64 19.23
C LYS A 318 -8.00 2.07 18.09
N SER A 319 -8.85 2.90 17.49
CA SER A 319 -9.37 2.64 16.14
C SER A 319 -8.20 2.45 15.18
N LEU A 320 -8.36 1.56 14.20
CA LEU A 320 -7.32 1.29 13.22
C LEU A 320 -6.82 2.59 12.58
N PRO A 321 -5.51 2.88 12.64
CA PRO A 321 -4.94 4.06 12.02
C PRO A 321 -5.05 3.95 10.50
N PHE A 322 -5.08 5.08 9.79
CA PHE A 322 -5.14 5.07 8.33
C PHE A 322 -3.91 4.38 7.70
N PHE A 323 -2.73 4.51 8.32
CA PHE A 323 -1.47 3.89 7.92
C PHE A 323 -0.87 3.08 9.07
N SER A 324 -0.13 2.02 8.78
CA SER A 324 0.48 1.15 9.80
C SER A 324 1.57 1.89 10.57
N TYR A 325 1.68 1.59 11.86
CA TYR A 325 2.83 1.99 12.65
C TYR A 325 4.02 1.11 12.26
N ALA A 326 5.19 1.71 12.05
CA ALA A 326 6.41 0.94 11.83
C ALA A 326 6.70 0.07 13.07
N SER A 327 7.02 -1.22 12.86
CA SER A 327 7.51 -2.09 13.93
C SER A 327 8.77 -1.48 14.56
N GLU A 328 9.01 -1.77 15.85
CA GLU A 328 10.16 -1.20 16.57
C GLU A 328 11.50 -1.56 15.91
N GLU A 329 11.60 -2.75 15.33
CA GLU A 329 12.76 -3.20 14.54
C GLU A 329 12.98 -2.34 13.29
N ARG A 330 11.94 -2.19 12.46
CA ARG A 330 12.01 -1.39 11.23
C ARG A 330 12.28 0.09 11.51
N PHE A 331 11.72 0.58 12.61
CA PHE A 331 12.00 1.91 13.12
C PHE A 331 13.49 2.06 13.46
N ARG A 332 14.06 1.13 14.23
CA ARG A 332 15.48 1.15 14.60
C ARG A 332 16.39 1.10 13.38
N ASP A 333 16.10 0.23 12.42
CA ASP A 333 16.88 0.09 11.20
C ASP A 333 16.87 1.37 10.36
N LEU A 334 15.69 1.97 10.17
CA LEU A 334 15.57 3.25 9.45
C LEU A 334 16.33 4.35 10.17
N PHE A 335 16.16 4.46 11.49
CA PHE A 335 16.78 5.50 12.29
C PHE A 335 18.31 5.39 12.31
N GLN A 336 18.83 4.17 12.41
CA GLN A 336 20.27 3.93 12.31
C GLN A 336 20.80 4.31 10.93
N ALA A 337 20.14 3.87 9.86
CA ALA A 337 20.54 4.22 8.49
C ALA A 337 20.54 5.73 8.26
N LEU A 338 19.55 6.48 8.76
CA LEU A 338 19.49 7.94 8.65
C LEU A 338 20.58 8.63 9.48
N ARG A 339 20.98 8.05 10.61
CA ARG A 339 22.06 8.59 11.44
C ARG A 339 23.43 8.41 10.79
N GLU A 340 23.63 7.30 10.08
CA GLU A 340 24.82 7.06 9.24
C GLU A 340 24.84 8.03 8.04
N ASP A 341 23.69 8.21 7.39
CA ASP A 341 23.50 9.16 6.28
C ASP A 341 23.76 10.62 6.68
N ALA A 342 23.47 10.99 7.94
CA ALA A 342 23.75 12.32 8.49
C ALA A 342 25.26 12.59 8.68
N ALA A 343 26.10 11.55 8.79
CA ALA A 343 27.53 11.73 9.00
C ALA A 343 28.24 12.15 7.70
N THR A 344 29.12 13.15 7.79
CA THR A 344 29.94 13.60 6.66
C THR A 344 30.95 12.53 6.30
N ASN A 345 31.06 12.21 5.01
CA ASN A 345 32.05 11.27 4.48
C ASN A 345 32.72 11.86 3.24
N THR A 346 33.91 11.37 2.91
CA THR A 346 34.72 11.89 1.80
C THR A 346 34.03 11.68 0.45
N SER A 347 33.36 10.54 0.26
CA SER A 347 32.61 10.24 -0.95
C SER A 347 31.53 11.27 -1.26
N TYR A 348 30.81 11.75 -0.23
CA TYR A 348 29.81 12.80 -0.36
C TYR A 348 30.42 14.10 -0.90
N LEU A 349 31.57 14.52 -0.37
CA LEU A 349 32.23 15.77 -0.79
C LEU A 349 32.74 15.68 -2.23
N ILE A 350 33.35 14.55 -2.60
CA ILE A 350 33.85 14.30 -3.96
C ILE A 350 32.68 14.25 -4.96
N LEU A 351 31.62 13.51 -4.65
CA LEU A 351 30.45 13.42 -5.53
C LEU A 351 29.76 14.77 -5.68
N MET A 352 29.67 15.57 -4.61
CA MET A 352 29.10 16.91 -4.69
C MET A 352 29.95 17.84 -5.58
N LEU A 353 31.27 17.79 -5.46
CA LEU A 353 32.19 18.54 -6.30
C LEU A 353 32.05 18.16 -7.78
N LEU A 354 32.14 16.85 -8.08
CA LEU A 354 32.05 16.34 -9.44
C LEU A 354 30.68 16.61 -10.08
N SER A 355 29.60 16.37 -9.32
CA SER A 355 28.24 16.67 -9.75
C SER A 355 28.07 18.17 -10.07
N THR A 356 28.57 19.06 -9.21
CA THR A 356 28.42 20.50 -9.45
C THR A 356 29.24 20.96 -10.65
N LEU A 357 30.46 20.47 -10.84
CA LEU A 357 31.27 20.76 -12.03
C LEU A 357 30.59 20.26 -13.30
N LEU A 358 30.06 19.03 -13.29
CA LEU A 358 29.34 18.47 -14.43
C LEU A 358 28.06 19.27 -14.73
N ALA A 359 27.32 19.68 -13.70
CA ALA A 359 26.14 20.54 -13.85
C ALA A 359 26.52 21.90 -14.44
N THR A 360 27.60 22.51 -13.95
CA THR A 360 28.11 23.81 -14.45
C THR A 360 28.48 23.71 -15.92
N ILE A 361 29.21 22.64 -16.31
CA ILE A 361 29.55 22.37 -17.72
C ILE A 361 28.29 22.16 -18.55
N GLY A 362 27.35 21.34 -18.09
CA GLY A 362 26.08 21.08 -18.78
C GLY A 362 25.24 22.36 -18.98
N LEU A 363 25.19 23.23 -17.98
CA LEU A 363 24.52 24.53 -18.06
C LEU A 363 25.18 25.44 -19.11
N TYR A 364 26.51 25.53 -19.14
CA TYR A 364 27.23 26.31 -20.16
C TYR A 364 27.12 25.71 -21.57
N GLN A 365 26.98 24.40 -21.68
CA GLN A 365 26.72 23.71 -22.94
C GLN A 365 25.24 23.75 -23.36
N ASN A 366 24.36 24.31 -22.52
CA ASN A 366 22.91 24.28 -22.72
C ASN A 366 22.38 22.85 -22.97
N SER A 367 22.92 21.86 -22.24
CA SER A 367 22.61 20.44 -22.40
C SER A 367 21.85 19.90 -21.20
N ALA A 368 20.53 19.81 -21.33
CA ALA A 368 19.65 19.22 -20.32
C ALA A 368 20.08 17.79 -19.92
N ALA A 369 20.55 16.99 -20.89
CA ALA A 369 20.99 15.62 -20.64
C ALA A 369 22.20 15.54 -19.68
N VAL A 370 23.20 16.43 -19.86
CA VAL A 370 24.37 16.50 -18.98
C VAL A 370 23.98 17.02 -17.60
N VAL A 371 23.08 18.01 -17.55
CA VAL A 371 22.52 18.53 -16.31
C VAL A 371 21.77 17.45 -15.54
N ILE A 372 20.98 16.60 -16.21
CA ILE A 372 20.31 15.44 -15.60
C ILE A 372 21.34 14.41 -15.11
N GLY A 373 22.35 14.09 -15.91
CA GLY A 373 23.44 13.20 -15.50
C GLY A 373 24.16 13.67 -14.26
N ALA A 374 24.39 14.99 -14.13
CA ALA A 374 24.97 15.59 -12.95
C ALA A 374 24.08 15.45 -11.71
N MET A 375 22.77 15.61 -11.84
CA MET A 375 21.81 15.40 -10.75
C MET A 375 21.92 13.97 -10.19
N LEU A 376 21.98 12.94 -11.05
CA LEU A 376 22.02 11.53 -10.63
C LEU A 376 23.22 11.19 -9.74
N LEU A 377 24.34 11.91 -9.91
CA LEU A 377 25.54 11.72 -9.11
C LEU A 377 25.44 12.38 -7.73
N ALA A 378 24.55 13.36 -7.55
CA ALA A 378 24.54 14.22 -6.38
C ALA A 378 23.94 13.53 -5.14
N PRO A 379 24.68 13.42 -4.03
CA PRO A 379 24.22 12.74 -2.83
C PRO A 379 23.46 13.68 -1.86
N LEU A 380 22.89 14.79 -2.35
CA LEU A 380 22.36 15.86 -1.49
C LEU A 380 21.05 15.48 -0.79
N MET A 381 20.26 14.56 -1.37
CA MET A 381 18.95 14.19 -0.84
C MET A 381 19.03 13.38 0.46
N THR A 382 20.02 12.50 0.57
CA THR A 382 20.25 11.64 1.73
C THR A 382 20.36 12.41 3.06
N PRO A 383 21.23 13.44 3.19
CA PRO A 383 21.28 14.24 4.42
C PRO A 383 20.03 15.12 4.61
N ILE A 384 19.30 15.49 3.56
CA ILE A 384 18.05 16.25 3.69
C ILE A 384 16.95 15.41 4.34
N ILE A 385 16.78 14.16 3.88
CA ILE A 385 15.82 13.22 4.48
C ILE A 385 16.21 12.92 5.94
N SER A 386 17.51 12.82 6.23
CA SER A 386 18.03 12.65 7.60
C SER A 386 17.74 13.87 8.48
N LEU A 387 17.91 15.09 7.94
CA LEU A 387 17.55 16.32 8.63
C LEU A 387 16.05 16.39 8.94
N ALA A 388 15.19 16.03 7.98
CA ALA A 388 13.73 15.99 8.17
C ALA A 388 13.33 15.06 9.32
N MET A 389 13.89 13.84 9.36
CA MET A 389 13.65 12.90 10.45
C MET A 389 14.19 13.41 11.80
N GLY A 390 15.37 14.04 11.79
CA GLY A 390 16.00 14.60 13.00
C GLY A 390 15.16 15.71 13.60
N LEU A 391 14.66 16.62 12.77
CA LEU A 391 13.75 17.69 13.19
C LEU A 391 12.42 17.13 13.69
N LEU A 392 11.86 16.12 13.01
CA LEU A 392 10.62 15.46 13.41
C LEU A 392 10.72 14.77 14.78
N ARG A 393 11.88 14.15 15.08
CA ARG A 393 12.14 13.47 16.36
C ARG A 393 12.84 14.33 17.41
N GLN A 394 13.17 15.57 17.09
CA GLN A 394 13.96 16.46 17.95
C GLN A 394 15.34 15.86 18.33
N ASP A 395 15.93 15.04 17.45
CA ASP A 395 17.30 14.56 17.63
C ASP A 395 18.29 15.64 17.17
N ILE A 396 18.72 16.46 18.14
CA ILE A 396 19.63 17.59 17.89
C ILE A 396 20.95 17.16 17.26
N ASN A 397 21.45 15.95 17.58
CA ASN A 397 22.72 15.46 17.06
C ASN A 397 22.58 15.09 15.58
N MET A 398 21.52 14.37 15.22
CA MET A 398 21.24 14.01 13.83
C MET A 398 20.90 15.24 12.99
N SER A 399 20.08 16.15 13.51
CA SER A 399 19.75 17.42 12.84
C SER A 399 20.99 18.27 12.60
N ARG A 400 21.85 18.45 13.61
CA ARG A 400 23.07 19.24 13.48
C ARG A 400 24.04 18.63 12.47
N ARG A 401 24.29 17.32 12.54
CA ARG A 401 25.19 16.62 11.59
C ARG A 401 24.68 16.74 10.15
N SER A 402 23.38 16.52 9.94
CA SER A 402 22.76 16.65 8.62
C SER A 402 22.82 18.08 8.09
N ALA A 403 22.53 19.08 8.94
CA ALA A 403 22.60 20.49 8.56
C ALA A 403 24.03 20.92 8.18
N VAL A 404 25.04 20.50 8.96
CA VAL A 404 26.45 20.74 8.63
C VAL A 404 26.83 20.08 7.30
N LYS A 405 26.41 18.83 7.08
CA LYS A 405 26.68 18.12 5.83
C LYS A 405 26.07 18.82 4.61
N ILE A 406 24.81 19.26 4.71
CA ILE A 406 24.13 20.05 3.66
C ILE A 406 24.87 21.37 3.43
N MET A 407 25.23 22.10 4.48
CA MET A 407 25.95 23.37 4.38
C MET A 407 27.31 23.20 3.69
N LEU A 408 28.07 22.16 4.03
CA LEU A 408 29.33 21.83 3.35
C LEU A 408 29.10 21.56 1.86
N GLY A 409 28.05 20.80 1.51
CA GLY A 409 27.68 20.56 0.11
C GLY A 409 27.32 21.84 -0.64
N VAL A 410 26.56 22.74 -0.01
CA VAL A 410 26.20 24.07 -0.55
C VAL A 410 27.45 24.91 -0.82
N VAL A 411 28.35 24.99 0.16
CA VAL A 411 29.60 25.77 0.02
C VAL A 411 30.48 25.20 -1.10
N ILE A 412 30.66 23.87 -1.15
CA ILE A 412 31.44 23.22 -2.22
C ILE A 412 30.84 23.51 -3.59
N ALA A 413 29.52 23.41 -3.71
CA ALA A 413 28.85 23.66 -4.98
C ALA A 413 28.99 25.11 -5.44
N LEU A 414 28.71 26.07 -4.55
CA LEU A 414 28.83 27.49 -4.85
C LEU A 414 30.26 27.87 -5.24
N LEU A 415 31.26 27.43 -4.46
CA LEU A 415 32.66 27.76 -4.71
C LEU A 415 33.19 27.10 -5.99
N SER A 416 32.85 25.83 -6.25
CA SER A 416 33.31 25.10 -7.44
C SER A 416 32.72 25.69 -8.73
N ALA A 417 31.42 25.99 -8.74
CA ALA A 417 30.78 26.65 -9.88
C ALA A 417 31.31 28.08 -10.07
N ALA A 418 31.45 28.86 -8.99
CA ALA A 418 32.00 30.22 -9.06
C ALA A 418 33.45 30.24 -9.59
N LEU A 419 34.29 29.32 -9.10
CA LEU A 419 35.67 29.17 -9.57
C LEU A 419 35.72 28.78 -11.05
N PHE A 420 34.89 27.81 -11.45
CA PHE A 420 34.78 27.41 -12.86
C PHE A 420 34.37 28.59 -13.75
N THR A 421 33.36 29.34 -13.35
CA THR A 421 32.92 30.55 -14.06
C THR A 421 34.01 31.62 -14.14
N ARG A 422 34.81 31.77 -13.08
CA ARG A 422 35.92 32.74 -13.05
C ARG A 422 37.05 32.37 -14.03
N ILE A 423 37.28 31.07 -14.24
CA ILE A 423 38.24 30.54 -15.22
C ILE A 423 37.74 30.78 -16.66
N PHE A 424 36.41 30.77 -16.88
CA PHE A 424 35.79 30.96 -18.21
C PHE A 424 34.81 32.17 -18.28
N PRO A 425 35.28 33.42 -18.07
CA PRO A 425 34.42 34.58 -17.82
C PRO A 425 33.57 35.07 -19.03
N HIS A 426 33.83 34.58 -20.24
CA HIS A 426 33.19 35.08 -21.48
C HIS A 426 32.12 34.16 -22.08
N LYS A 427 31.64 33.16 -21.33
CA LYS A 427 30.54 32.32 -21.80
C LYS A 427 29.18 33.02 -21.63
N PRO A 428 28.30 32.98 -22.66
CA PRO A 428 26.98 33.59 -22.58
C PRO A 428 26.06 32.84 -21.61
N VAL A 429 25.04 33.54 -21.11
CA VAL A 429 23.94 32.93 -20.33
C VAL A 429 23.10 32.06 -21.27
N THR A 430 22.78 30.85 -20.84
CA THR A 430 22.04 29.86 -21.63
C THR A 430 20.58 29.75 -21.19
N VAL A 431 19.74 29.11 -22.01
CA VAL A 431 18.31 28.92 -21.71
C VAL A 431 18.12 28.04 -20.47
N GLU A 432 18.95 27.00 -20.31
CA GLU A 432 18.96 26.14 -19.13
C GLU A 432 19.26 26.91 -17.83
N MET A 433 20.10 27.95 -17.89
CA MET A 433 20.35 28.82 -16.73
C MET A 433 19.16 29.73 -16.44
N LEU A 434 18.59 30.37 -17.47
CA LEU A 434 17.43 31.26 -17.34
C LEU A 434 16.21 30.53 -16.75
N ALA A 435 16.04 29.26 -17.07
CA ALA A 435 14.99 28.41 -16.53
C ALA A 435 15.08 28.23 -14.99
N ARG A 436 16.20 28.57 -14.36
CA ARG A 436 16.42 28.45 -12.90
C ARG A 436 16.40 29.79 -12.16
N LEU A 437 16.16 30.89 -12.86
CA LEU A 437 16.11 32.24 -12.29
C LEU A 437 14.69 32.71 -11.96
N ASN A 438 13.66 31.98 -12.40
CA ASN A 438 12.27 32.33 -12.17
C ASN A 438 11.59 31.21 -11.36
N PRO A 439 11.74 31.19 -10.02
CA PRO A 439 11.10 30.19 -9.19
C PRO A 439 9.57 30.26 -9.33
N THR A 440 8.93 29.11 -9.49
CA THR A 440 7.47 28.99 -9.62
C THR A 440 6.85 28.12 -8.52
N LEU A 441 5.53 28.19 -8.35
CA LEU A 441 4.80 27.26 -7.48
C LEU A 441 4.90 25.81 -7.98
N LEU A 442 5.14 25.59 -9.27
CA LEU A 442 5.34 24.27 -9.84
C LEU A 442 6.65 23.65 -9.37
N ASP A 443 7.72 24.45 -9.24
CA ASP A 443 9.01 23.99 -8.67
C ASP A 443 8.83 23.52 -7.23
N LEU A 444 8.06 24.26 -6.43
CA LEU A 444 7.69 23.84 -5.07
C LEU A 444 6.88 22.53 -5.06
N GLY A 445 5.97 22.36 -6.02
CA GLY A 445 5.24 21.10 -6.21
C GLY A 445 6.19 19.93 -6.46
N VAL A 446 7.17 20.09 -7.36
CA VAL A 446 8.21 19.08 -7.62
C VAL A 446 8.99 18.76 -6.34
N ALA A 447 9.39 19.78 -5.58
CA ALA A 447 10.10 19.60 -4.30
C ALA A 447 9.27 18.81 -3.27
N ILE A 448 7.97 19.09 -3.15
CA ILE A 448 7.07 18.36 -2.25
C ILE A 448 6.99 16.88 -2.64
N PHE A 449 6.74 16.57 -3.92
CA PHE A 449 6.68 15.18 -4.38
C PHE A 449 8.02 14.45 -4.22
N ALA A 450 9.15 15.14 -4.47
CA ALA A 450 10.48 14.60 -4.25
C ALA A 450 10.73 14.28 -2.76
N GLY A 451 10.27 15.13 -1.84
CA GLY A 451 10.34 14.88 -0.39
C GLY A 451 9.50 13.69 0.06
N ILE A 452 8.27 13.56 -0.45
CA ILE A 452 7.40 12.40 -0.19
C ILE A 452 8.08 11.12 -0.71
N ALA A 453 8.57 11.13 -1.94
CA ALA A 453 9.24 10.00 -2.55
C ALA A 453 10.51 9.61 -1.78
N GLY A 454 11.34 10.58 -1.39
CA GLY A 454 12.56 10.35 -0.62
C GLY A 454 12.29 9.73 0.76
N ALA A 455 11.30 10.23 1.50
CA ALA A 455 10.93 9.66 2.80
C ALA A 455 10.31 8.25 2.65
N TYR A 456 9.42 8.07 1.67
CA TYR A 456 8.75 6.79 1.43
C TYR A 456 9.73 5.69 1.00
N THR A 457 10.63 5.99 0.05
CA THR A 457 11.67 5.05 -0.41
C THR A 457 12.62 4.65 0.71
N LYS A 458 13.02 5.59 1.56
CA LYS A 458 13.88 5.27 2.71
C LYS A 458 13.13 4.40 3.73
N ALA A 459 11.85 4.66 3.95
CA ALA A 459 11.02 3.86 4.86
C ALA A 459 10.77 2.43 4.34
N TYR A 460 10.65 2.22 3.02
CA TYR A 460 10.34 0.93 2.39
C TYR A 460 11.47 0.50 1.43
N LYS A 461 12.57 -0.04 2.00
CA LYS A 461 13.80 -0.46 1.29
C LYS A 461 13.58 -1.37 0.06
N GLU A 462 12.50 -2.14 0.01
CA GLU A 462 12.32 -3.24 -0.96
C GLU A 462 11.71 -2.85 -2.31
N MET A 463 11.15 -1.64 -2.49
CA MET A 463 10.25 -1.39 -3.65
C MET A 463 10.71 -0.37 -4.71
N LEU A 464 11.72 0.49 -4.49
CA LEU A 464 11.83 1.70 -5.33
C LEU A 464 13.27 2.20 -5.67
N SER A 465 14.30 1.37 -5.55
CA SER A 465 15.70 1.86 -5.63
C SER A 465 16.13 2.46 -6.99
N SER A 466 15.58 2.06 -8.13
CA SER A 466 16.06 2.52 -9.45
C SER A 466 15.33 3.74 -10.02
N LEU A 467 14.00 3.82 -9.89
CA LEU A 467 13.17 4.89 -10.50
C LEU A 467 13.10 6.15 -9.62
N ALA A 468 13.16 5.98 -8.30
CA ALA A 468 13.10 7.11 -7.37
C ALA A 468 14.38 7.97 -7.42
N GLY A 469 15.55 7.35 -7.62
CA GLY A 469 16.83 8.07 -7.66
C GLY A 469 16.89 9.16 -8.73
N VAL A 470 16.26 8.92 -9.88
CA VAL A 470 16.16 9.89 -10.98
C VAL A 470 15.22 11.05 -10.64
N ALA A 471 14.02 10.76 -10.12
CA ALA A 471 13.04 11.79 -9.78
C ALA A 471 13.46 12.65 -8.56
N ILE A 472 14.23 12.08 -7.64
CA ILE A 472 14.67 12.69 -6.38
C ILE A 472 15.76 13.75 -6.59
N ALA A 473 16.59 13.62 -7.64
CA ALA A 473 17.78 14.45 -7.82
C ALA A 473 17.54 15.77 -8.59
N VAL A 474 16.38 15.94 -9.23
CA VAL A 474 16.12 17.01 -10.22
C VAL A 474 16.09 18.42 -9.62
N ALA A 475 15.78 18.54 -8.32
CA ALA A 475 15.33 19.80 -7.75
C ALA A 475 16.43 20.73 -7.17
N LEU A 476 17.65 20.23 -6.89
CA LEU A 476 18.57 20.98 -6.00
C LEU A 476 19.90 21.41 -6.63
N VAL A 477 20.57 20.52 -7.36
CA VAL A 477 21.94 20.78 -7.84
C VAL A 477 22.00 21.86 -8.92
N PRO A 478 21.13 21.87 -9.95
CA PRO A 478 21.22 22.90 -10.99
C PRO A 478 20.96 24.31 -10.47
N PRO A 479 19.89 24.59 -9.68
CA PRO A 479 19.72 25.91 -9.08
C PRO A 479 20.93 26.36 -8.27
N LEU A 480 21.54 25.44 -7.53
CA LEU A 480 22.74 25.72 -6.74
C LEU A 480 23.98 26.00 -7.61
N ALA A 481 24.14 25.28 -8.73
CA ALA A 481 25.19 25.55 -9.72
C ALA A 481 24.98 26.90 -10.44
N VAL A 482 23.74 27.24 -10.82
CA VAL A 482 23.38 28.55 -11.40
C VAL A 482 23.63 29.68 -10.39
N ALA A 483 23.33 29.46 -9.11
CA ALA A 483 23.68 30.41 -8.05
C ALA A 483 25.21 30.61 -7.97
N GLY A 484 25.99 29.51 -7.96
CA GLY A 484 27.45 29.60 -7.99
C GLY A 484 28.00 30.31 -9.23
N ILE A 485 27.40 30.09 -10.41
CA ILE A 485 27.70 30.85 -11.63
C ILE A 485 27.43 32.36 -11.41
N GLY A 486 26.30 32.72 -10.81
CA GLY A 486 25.99 34.12 -10.45
C GLY A 486 27.06 34.76 -9.56
N LEU A 487 27.51 34.05 -8.52
CA LEU A 487 28.63 34.50 -7.68
C LEU A 487 29.93 34.67 -8.47
N GLY A 488 30.26 33.73 -9.35
CA GLY A 488 31.44 33.82 -10.20
C GLY A 488 31.41 34.98 -11.21
N ARG A 489 30.20 35.41 -11.59
CA ARG A 489 29.94 36.57 -12.46
C ARG A 489 29.86 37.89 -11.70
N LEU A 490 29.83 37.88 -10.36
CA LEU A 490 29.51 39.02 -9.51
C LEU A 490 28.12 39.62 -9.79
N ASP A 491 27.19 38.78 -10.27
CA ASP A 491 25.81 39.15 -10.55
C ASP A 491 24.92 38.67 -9.40
N PHE A 492 24.68 39.57 -8.43
CA PHE A 492 23.94 39.27 -7.23
C PHE A 492 22.45 39.00 -7.47
N GLU A 493 21.87 39.62 -8.50
CA GLU A 493 20.47 39.37 -8.88
C GLU A 493 20.34 37.93 -9.39
N PHE A 494 21.22 37.54 -10.31
CA PHE A 494 21.30 36.18 -10.86
C PHE A 494 21.56 35.12 -9.78
N PHE A 495 22.45 35.42 -8.82
CA PHE A 495 22.67 34.56 -7.65
C PHE A 495 21.41 34.42 -6.80
N SER A 496 20.80 35.54 -6.40
CA SER A 496 19.70 35.55 -5.44
C SER A 496 18.48 34.79 -5.94
N GLN A 497 18.15 34.92 -7.23
CA GLN A 497 17.05 34.24 -7.88
C GLN A 497 17.24 32.71 -7.92
N ALA A 498 18.41 32.24 -8.36
CA ALA A 498 18.71 30.81 -8.39
C ALA A 498 18.85 30.20 -6.99
N PHE A 499 19.41 30.97 -6.04
CA PHE A 499 19.55 30.55 -4.66
C PHE A 499 18.20 30.50 -3.93
N LEU A 500 17.26 31.38 -4.28
CA LEU A 500 15.89 31.32 -3.79
C LEU A 500 15.20 30.03 -4.24
N LEU A 501 15.31 29.65 -5.53
CA LEU A 501 14.79 28.38 -6.05
C LEU A 501 15.39 27.17 -5.31
N PHE A 502 16.70 27.18 -5.06
CA PHE A 502 17.35 26.13 -4.25
C PHE A 502 16.75 26.07 -2.83
N SER A 503 16.61 27.22 -2.17
CA SER A 503 16.14 27.32 -0.79
C SER A 503 14.70 26.86 -0.63
N THR A 504 13.81 27.26 -1.55
CA THR A 504 12.40 26.88 -1.53
C THR A 504 12.24 25.38 -1.78
N ASN A 505 13.03 24.81 -2.70
CA ASN A 505 13.04 23.38 -2.96
C ASN A 505 13.56 22.58 -1.75
N LEU A 506 14.67 23.00 -1.13
CA LEU A 506 15.21 22.37 0.07
C LEU A 506 14.16 22.28 1.17
N VAL A 507 13.42 23.37 1.38
CA VAL A 507 12.41 23.47 2.43
C VAL A 507 11.19 22.64 2.10
N GLY A 508 10.69 22.71 0.87
CA GLY A 508 9.58 21.89 0.40
C GLY A 508 9.85 20.40 0.62
N ILE A 509 11.07 19.95 0.30
CA ILE A 509 11.52 18.57 0.54
C ILE A 509 11.53 18.25 2.04
N LEU A 510 12.12 19.11 2.89
CA LEU A 510 12.19 18.90 4.34
C LEU A 510 10.80 18.76 4.98
N LEU A 511 9.87 19.65 4.63
CA LEU A 511 8.51 19.65 5.15
C LEU A 511 7.74 18.41 4.69
N ALA A 512 7.82 18.10 3.39
CA ALA A 512 7.14 16.95 2.82
C ALA A 512 7.67 15.63 3.39
N ALA A 513 8.99 15.47 3.49
CA ALA A 513 9.62 14.29 4.07
C ALA A 513 9.24 14.12 5.56
N GLY A 514 9.27 15.21 6.34
CA GLY A 514 8.85 15.19 7.75
C GLY A 514 7.37 14.82 7.92
N PHE A 515 6.50 15.35 7.05
CA PHE A 515 5.08 15.00 7.01
C PHE A 515 4.87 13.53 6.66
N THR A 516 5.58 13.01 5.65
CA THR A 516 5.52 11.60 5.26
C THR A 516 5.98 10.67 6.38
N PHE A 517 7.11 10.94 7.03
CA PHE A 517 7.56 10.13 8.17
C PHE A 517 6.57 10.13 9.34
N ARG A 518 5.87 11.25 9.55
CA ARG A 518 4.82 11.32 10.55
C ARG A 518 3.61 10.46 10.18
N ILE A 519 3.16 10.53 8.93
CA ILE A 519 2.07 9.69 8.42
C ILE A 519 2.41 8.21 8.55
N LEU A 520 3.64 7.83 8.22
CA LEU A 520 4.15 6.45 8.28
C LEU A 520 4.45 5.94 9.70
N GLY A 521 4.10 6.71 10.74
CA GLY A 521 4.24 6.27 12.13
C GLY A 521 5.67 6.29 12.69
N TYR A 522 6.67 6.82 11.98
CA TYR A 522 8.05 6.95 12.46
C TYR A 522 8.25 8.13 13.44
N SER A 523 7.16 8.79 13.84
CA SER A 523 7.17 9.82 14.87
C SER A 523 6.58 9.25 16.17
N PRO A 524 7.38 9.04 17.24
CA PRO A 524 6.86 8.68 18.56
C PRO A 524 6.10 9.84 19.23
N ALA A 525 5.74 10.90 18.49
CA ALA A 525 4.92 12.02 18.92
C ALA A 525 3.44 11.61 19.11
N VAL A 526 3.22 10.61 19.95
CA VAL A 526 1.98 10.39 20.71
C VAL A 526 1.92 11.36 21.91
N ARG A 527 2.91 12.24 22.15
CA ARG A 527 2.87 13.16 23.31
C ARG A 527 3.26 14.64 23.11
N GLY A 528 3.78 15.09 21.97
CA GLY A 528 4.28 16.48 21.85
C GLY A 528 3.71 17.29 20.68
N LYS A 529 2.97 18.38 20.97
CA LYS A 529 2.54 19.41 19.98
C LYS A 529 3.69 20.31 19.47
N ALA A 530 4.91 20.12 19.96
CA ALA A 530 6.06 21.00 19.70
C ALA A 530 6.69 20.79 18.31
N GLY A 531 6.82 19.53 17.85
CA GLY A 531 7.35 19.25 16.50
C GLY A 531 6.48 19.83 15.38
N MET A 532 5.15 19.78 15.56
CA MET A 532 4.19 20.38 14.62
C MET A 532 4.35 21.91 14.55
N ARG A 533 4.53 22.58 15.69
CA ARG A 533 4.76 24.02 15.73
C ARG A 533 6.04 24.43 15.01
N LEU A 534 7.12 23.66 15.15
CA LEU A 534 8.38 23.94 14.47
C LEU A 534 8.25 23.82 12.94
N VAL A 535 7.64 22.73 12.45
CA VAL A 535 7.41 22.50 11.01
C VAL A 535 6.48 23.57 10.43
N MET A 536 5.38 23.90 11.11
CA MET A 536 4.45 24.97 10.68
C MET A 536 5.10 26.36 10.72
N LEU A 537 5.95 26.64 11.70
CA LEU A 537 6.67 27.91 11.82
C LEU A 537 7.71 28.06 10.71
N MET A 538 8.46 27.00 10.39
CA MET A 538 9.39 27.03 9.25
C MET A 538 8.65 27.22 7.92
N MET A 539 7.52 26.53 7.73
CA MET A 539 6.67 26.69 6.54
C MET A 539 6.13 28.12 6.40
N PHE A 540 5.65 28.71 7.49
CA PHE A 540 5.18 30.09 7.51
C PHE A 540 6.31 31.10 7.21
N LEU A 541 7.49 30.89 7.80
CA LEU A 541 8.65 31.77 7.61
C LEU A 541 9.15 31.80 6.16
N ILE A 542 8.94 30.71 5.41
CA ILE A 542 9.46 30.55 4.04
C ILE A 542 8.40 30.87 2.99
N ALA A 543 7.12 30.75 3.33
CA ALA A 543 6.02 31.23 2.49
C ALA A 543 6.06 32.75 2.27
N ILE A 544 6.53 33.52 3.26
CA ILE A 544 6.55 34.99 3.20
C ILE A 544 7.50 35.50 2.09
N PRO A 545 8.81 35.16 2.06
CA PRO A 545 9.70 35.59 0.98
C PRO A 545 9.27 35.08 -0.40
N LEU A 546 8.73 33.85 -0.46
CA LEU A 546 8.27 33.24 -1.70
C LEU A 546 7.04 33.98 -2.28
N TYR A 547 6.12 34.42 -1.42
CA TYR A 547 4.98 35.25 -1.82
C TYR A 547 5.42 36.60 -2.40
N PHE A 548 6.35 37.28 -1.74
CA PHE A 548 6.89 38.54 -2.24
C PHE A 548 7.65 38.39 -3.56
N SER A 549 8.43 37.31 -3.71
CA SER A 549 9.09 37.01 -4.99
C SER A 549 8.10 36.67 -6.10
N TYR A 550 7.00 35.98 -5.80
CA TYR A 550 5.95 35.68 -6.76
C TYR A 550 5.26 36.97 -7.24
N ASP A 551 4.94 37.88 -6.33
CA ASP A 551 4.29 39.14 -6.67
C ASP A 551 5.16 40.01 -7.60
N ASP A 552 6.45 40.15 -7.29
CA ASP A 552 7.39 40.91 -8.13
C ASP A 552 7.53 40.30 -9.53
N ILE A 553 7.63 38.97 -9.65
CA ILE A 553 7.73 38.25 -10.93
C ILE A 553 6.44 38.39 -11.76
N VAL A 554 5.28 38.20 -11.14
CA VAL A 554 3.99 38.32 -11.85
C VAL A 554 3.78 39.73 -12.34
N ASN A 555 4.06 40.74 -11.52
CA ASN A 555 3.97 42.13 -11.93
C ASN A 555 4.90 42.42 -13.13
N ARG A 556 6.12 41.88 -13.13
CA ARG A 556 7.07 42.02 -14.25
C ARG A 556 6.58 41.36 -15.54
N ILE A 557 6.07 40.12 -15.46
CA ILE A 557 5.56 39.39 -16.63
C ILE A 557 4.25 40.00 -17.16
N VAL A 558 3.36 40.45 -16.27
CA VAL A 558 2.12 41.15 -16.66
C VAL A 558 2.46 42.46 -17.34
N MET A 559 3.42 43.23 -16.84
CA MET A 559 3.91 44.44 -17.49
C MET A 559 4.52 44.15 -18.87
N GLU A 560 5.42 43.16 -18.97
CA GLU A 560 6.03 42.76 -20.24
C GLU A 560 5.01 42.27 -21.28
N LYS A 561 3.98 41.52 -20.86
CA LYS A 561 2.90 41.07 -21.75
C LYS A 561 1.93 42.18 -22.10
N SER A 562 1.62 43.09 -21.17
CA SER A 562 0.68 44.19 -21.41
C SER A 562 1.16 45.11 -22.53
N TRP A 563 2.48 45.19 -22.75
CA TRP A 563 3.04 46.06 -23.79
C TRP A 563 3.39 45.30 -25.07
N GLN A 564 3.21 43.98 -25.11
CA GLN A 564 3.36 43.19 -26.33
C GLN A 564 2.05 43.20 -27.13
N ASN A 565 2.13 43.58 -28.40
CA ASN A 565 1.05 43.71 -29.38
C ASN A 565 0.04 44.83 -29.10
N ASP A 566 0.30 45.71 -28.14
CA ASP A 566 -0.53 46.87 -27.89
C ASP A 566 -0.25 47.99 -28.92
N ARG A 567 -1.32 48.64 -29.40
CA ARG A 567 -1.23 49.72 -30.39
C ARG A 567 -1.24 51.05 -29.69
N PHE A 568 -0.14 51.78 -29.77
CA PHE A 568 -0.07 53.12 -29.21
C PHE A 568 -0.29 54.15 -30.31
N LEU A 569 -1.16 55.13 -30.04
CA LEU A 569 -1.23 56.37 -30.81
C LEU A 569 -0.29 57.38 -30.16
N VAL A 570 0.76 57.77 -30.87
CA VAL A 570 1.73 58.76 -30.41
C VAL A 570 1.82 59.85 -31.46
N ASN A 571 1.44 61.07 -31.09
CA ASN A 571 1.43 62.24 -31.99
C ASN A 571 0.76 61.98 -33.36
N GLY A 572 -0.35 61.22 -33.37
CA GLY A 572 -1.09 60.88 -34.60
C GLY A 572 -0.56 59.66 -35.37
N LYS A 573 0.56 59.07 -34.96
CA LYS A 573 1.16 57.89 -35.60
C LYS A 573 0.85 56.61 -34.84
N TYR A 574 0.53 55.55 -35.57
CA TYR A 574 0.32 54.21 -35.00
C TYR A 574 1.64 53.47 -34.89
N ILE A 575 1.94 53.00 -33.68
CA ILE A 575 3.07 52.11 -33.41
C ILE A 575 2.57 50.82 -32.75
N ILE A 576 3.23 49.71 -33.08
CA ILE A 576 2.96 48.41 -32.48
C ILE A 576 4.24 47.94 -31.80
N ILE A 577 4.17 47.61 -30.51
CA ILE A 577 5.30 47.04 -29.80
C ILE A 577 5.23 45.52 -29.97
N GLN A 578 6.14 44.94 -30.75
CA GLN A 578 6.13 43.50 -31.05
C GLN A 578 6.74 42.67 -29.90
N LYS A 579 7.75 43.23 -29.26
CA LYS A 579 8.44 42.60 -28.14
C LYS A 579 8.89 43.69 -27.17
N ALA A 580 8.59 43.52 -25.89
CA ALA A 580 9.10 44.35 -24.81
C ALA A 580 9.76 43.43 -23.78
N LEU A 581 11.00 43.75 -23.41
CA LEU A 581 11.77 43.07 -22.37
C LEU A 581 12.24 44.13 -21.39
N LEU A 582 11.85 43.99 -20.12
CA LEU A 582 12.32 44.86 -19.06
C LEU A 582 13.56 44.22 -18.44
N THR A 583 14.66 44.95 -18.33
CA THR A 583 15.89 44.49 -17.67
C THR A 583 16.29 45.49 -16.61
N THR A 584 16.58 45.03 -15.40
CA THR A 584 16.99 45.91 -14.32
C THR A 584 18.52 45.95 -14.29
N HIS A 585 19.10 47.14 -14.26
CA HIS A 585 20.54 47.31 -14.08
C HIS A 585 20.79 48.38 -13.02
N GLY A 586 21.06 47.95 -11.78
CA GLY A 586 21.21 48.85 -10.63
C GLY A 586 19.90 49.57 -10.30
N HIS A 587 19.90 50.90 -10.26
CA HIS A 587 18.70 51.73 -10.01
C HIS A 587 17.93 52.11 -11.28
N LYS A 588 18.38 51.67 -12.46
CA LYS A 588 17.77 52.02 -13.75
C LYS A 588 17.07 50.82 -14.36
N GLU A 589 15.88 51.05 -14.88
CA GLU A 589 15.15 50.07 -15.67
C GLU A 589 15.45 50.30 -17.14
N ILE A 590 16.00 49.28 -17.81
CA ILE A 590 16.27 49.31 -19.23
C ILE A 590 15.20 48.48 -19.93
N MET A 591 14.31 49.16 -20.64
CA MET A 591 13.35 48.50 -21.51
C MET A 591 13.91 48.38 -22.92
N THR A 592 14.08 47.14 -23.38
CA THR A 592 14.40 46.85 -24.77
C THR A 592 13.13 46.49 -25.52
N MET A 593 12.82 47.23 -26.59
CA MET A 593 11.60 47.04 -27.35
C MET A 593 11.82 47.00 -28.87
N ASP A 594 11.07 46.13 -29.55
CA ASP A 594 10.95 46.11 -31.01
C ASP A 594 9.68 46.86 -31.40
N ILE A 595 9.82 48.01 -32.07
CA ILE A 595 8.72 48.88 -32.48
C ILE A 595 8.48 48.73 -33.97
N LEU A 596 7.26 48.40 -34.36
CA LEU A 596 6.79 48.40 -35.74
C LEU A 596 6.06 49.72 -36.02
N ALA A 597 6.48 50.44 -37.07
CA ALA A 597 5.88 51.70 -37.47
C ALA A 597 5.72 51.79 -38.99
N ARG A 598 4.66 52.44 -39.48
CA ARG A 598 4.50 52.75 -40.92
C ARG A 598 5.16 54.07 -41.32
N GLU A 599 5.28 54.99 -40.38
CA GLU A 599 5.82 56.33 -40.60
C GLU A 599 7.10 56.52 -39.79
N GLN A 600 7.99 57.38 -40.30
CA GLN A 600 9.25 57.71 -39.62
C GLN A 600 8.97 58.38 -38.27
N LEU A 601 9.53 57.81 -37.20
CA LEU A 601 9.36 58.31 -35.84
C LEU A 601 10.39 59.41 -35.53
N THR A 602 9.93 60.54 -34.98
CA THR A 602 10.79 61.64 -34.54
C THR A 602 11.24 61.44 -33.09
N ARG A 603 12.21 62.24 -32.63
CA ARG A 603 12.62 62.24 -31.20
C ARG A 603 11.47 62.61 -30.26
N ASP A 604 10.56 63.48 -30.69
CA ASP A 604 9.41 63.90 -29.90
C ASP A 604 8.39 62.75 -29.78
N ASP A 605 8.22 61.95 -30.83
CA ASP A 605 7.37 60.74 -30.80
C ASP A 605 7.92 59.72 -29.77
N LEU A 606 9.24 59.46 -29.78
CA LEU A 606 9.87 58.55 -28.82
C LEU A 606 9.85 59.08 -27.39
N THR A 607 9.91 60.40 -27.20
CA THR A 607 9.83 61.04 -25.88
C THR A 607 8.42 60.98 -25.30
N SER A 608 7.40 61.20 -26.15
CA SER A 608 5.99 61.01 -25.78
C SER A 608 5.67 59.55 -25.44
N LEU A 609 6.23 58.59 -26.19
CA LEU A 609 6.12 57.17 -25.89
C LEU A 609 6.77 56.85 -24.53
N LYS A 610 8.00 57.34 -24.30
CA LYS A 610 8.69 57.18 -23.01
C LYS A 610 7.82 57.70 -21.86
N LYS A 611 7.27 58.91 -21.98
CA LYS A 611 6.45 59.52 -20.93
C LYS A 611 5.18 58.72 -20.62
N LYS A 612 4.49 58.20 -21.66
CA LYS A 612 3.32 57.32 -21.49
C LYS A 612 3.67 56.03 -20.75
N ILE A 613 4.84 55.47 -21.04
CA ILE A 613 5.32 54.23 -20.42
C ILE A 613 5.79 54.46 -18.98
N GLU A 614 6.50 55.56 -18.74
CA GLU A 614 7.08 55.95 -17.45
C GLU A 614 6.00 56.31 -16.41
N THR A 615 4.78 56.65 -16.84
CA THR A 615 3.66 56.97 -15.94
C THR A 615 3.26 55.78 -15.06
N ASN A 616 3.60 54.55 -15.46
CA ASN A 616 3.25 53.32 -14.74
C ASN A 616 4.46 52.65 -14.04
N LEU A 617 5.63 53.31 -13.98
CA LEU A 617 6.86 52.73 -13.42
C LEU A 617 7.44 53.61 -12.31
N SER A 618 7.98 52.97 -11.27
CA SER A 618 8.47 53.61 -10.03
C SER A 618 9.94 54.04 -10.11
N ARG A 619 10.63 53.85 -11.25
CA ARG A 619 12.08 53.99 -11.42
C ARG A 619 12.43 54.71 -12.73
N GLU A 620 13.64 55.27 -12.81
CA GLU A 620 14.14 55.96 -14.01
C GLU A 620 14.26 54.98 -15.19
N LEU A 621 13.45 55.20 -16.23
CA LEU A 621 13.35 54.31 -17.39
C LEU A 621 14.27 54.75 -18.54
N ILE A 622 15.10 53.84 -19.01
CA ILE A 622 15.86 53.95 -20.25
C ILE A 622 15.22 53.04 -21.31
N ILE A 623 14.80 53.62 -22.43
CA ILE A 623 14.25 52.86 -23.54
C ILE A 623 15.33 52.64 -24.61
N ARG A 624 15.56 51.37 -24.95
CA ARG A 624 16.34 50.95 -26.12
C ARG A 624 15.38 50.36 -27.14
N ALA A 625 15.03 51.14 -28.16
CA ALA A 625 14.11 50.72 -29.21
C ALA A 625 14.87 50.30 -30.47
N ARG A 626 14.51 49.16 -31.06
CA ARG A 626 14.79 48.82 -32.46
C ARG A 626 13.54 49.12 -33.26
N ILE A 627 13.63 50.03 -34.21
CA ILE A 627 12.50 50.45 -35.05
C ILE A 627 12.54 49.65 -36.35
N ILE A 628 11.43 49.00 -36.69
CA ILE A 628 11.22 48.22 -37.90
C ILE A 628 10.10 48.90 -38.69
N TYR A 629 10.43 49.46 -39.85
CA TYR A 629 9.44 50.08 -40.72
C TYR A 629 8.71 49.02 -41.54
N ILE A 630 7.38 48.99 -41.43
CA ILE A 630 6.52 48.09 -42.21
C ILE A 630 5.88 48.92 -43.33
N PRO A 631 5.80 48.39 -44.56
CA PRO A 631 5.13 49.04 -45.69
C PRO A 631 3.64 49.33 -45.45
#